data_AF-A0A6N7W5R9-F1
#
_entry.id   AF-A0A6N7W5R9-F1
#
_cell.length_a   1.000
_cell.length_b   1.000
_cell.length_c   1.000
_cell.angle_alpha   90.00
_cell.angle_beta   90.00
_cell.angle_gamma   90.00
#
_symmetry.space_group_name_H-M   'P 1'
#
loop_
_entity.id
_entity.type
_entity.pdbx_description
1 polymer ?
#
loop_
_entity_poly.entity_id
_entity_poly.type
_entity_poly.pdbx_seq_one_letter_code
_entity_poly.pdbx_strand_id
1 'polypeptide(L)'
;MREILTIFMDYCGDGIYPFLFLVALIYLLATEKDKKIRRVLLESSLVITVLFFFPLFKLVMDKVEEAGTYYRILWLLPMTIVIAYAGVKLIGRHTRIGLVAVILLLALSGEYLYKNVFISQAQNRYHIPQSVVTICDMIMPAEDEERVWAIFPSELVQFVRQYSSEIQMPYGRDMLVASWDHVEHPIYALMEADTVRIDLLAELADDYKCQYIILNKAKKTEGDPAEYGLEKIGEVEGYDVFRNVNVPVLKKEQTLP
;
A
#
# COMPACT_ATOMS: atom_id res chain seq x y z
N MET A 1 -17.19 -18.81 -11.74
CA MET A 1 -17.77 -17.78 -12.63
C MET A 1 -18.31 -16.59 -11.86
N ARG A 2 -19.20 -16.76 -10.86
CA ARG A 2 -19.67 -15.65 -10.01
C ARG A 2 -18.52 -14.86 -9.37
N GLU A 3 -17.57 -15.56 -8.75
CA GLU A 3 -16.38 -14.95 -8.14
C GLU A 3 -15.53 -14.13 -9.13
N ILE A 4 -15.28 -14.65 -10.34
CA ILE A 4 -14.54 -13.93 -11.40
C ILE A 4 -15.27 -12.63 -11.79
N LEU A 5 -16.60 -12.68 -11.90
CA LEU A 5 -17.40 -11.50 -12.20
C LEU A 5 -17.34 -10.47 -11.07
N THR A 6 -17.38 -10.92 -9.81
CA THR A 6 -17.20 -10.03 -8.65
C THR A 6 -15.83 -9.36 -8.70
N ILE A 7 -14.75 -10.13 -8.89
CA ILE A 7 -13.38 -9.58 -9.03
C ILE A 7 -13.30 -8.56 -10.16
N PHE A 8 -13.93 -8.85 -11.31
CA PHE A 8 -13.97 -7.92 -12.43
C PHE A 8 -14.72 -6.63 -12.11
N MET A 9 -15.89 -6.73 -11.46
CA MET A 9 -16.69 -5.57 -11.07
C MET A 9 -15.94 -4.71 -10.05
N ASP A 10 -15.32 -5.32 -9.04
CA ASP A 10 -14.51 -4.63 -8.04
C ASP A 10 -13.32 -3.91 -8.68
N TYR A 11 -12.68 -4.54 -9.68
CA TYR A 11 -11.60 -3.92 -10.45
C TYR A 11 -12.08 -2.73 -11.29
N CYS A 12 -13.25 -2.85 -11.92
CA CYS A 12 -13.83 -1.79 -12.73
C CYS A 12 -14.28 -0.58 -11.90
N GLY A 13 -14.70 -0.83 -10.65
CA GLY A 13 -15.35 0.17 -9.81
C GLY A 13 -16.58 0.76 -10.50
N ASP A 14 -16.87 2.03 -10.19
CA ASP A 14 -17.99 2.77 -10.77
C ASP A 14 -17.66 3.45 -12.12
N GLY A 15 -16.43 3.27 -12.63
CA GLY A 15 -15.93 3.96 -13.81
C GLY A 15 -16.34 3.31 -15.13
N ILE A 16 -16.55 4.11 -16.18
CA ILE A 16 -16.91 3.59 -17.52
C ILE A 16 -15.69 3.22 -18.39
N TYR A 17 -14.46 3.42 -17.89
CA TYR A 17 -13.22 3.15 -18.63
C TYR A 17 -13.10 1.72 -19.17
N PRO A 18 -13.47 0.66 -18.43
CA PRO A 18 -13.47 -0.71 -18.96
C PRO A 18 -14.42 -0.88 -20.15
N PHE A 19 -15.57 -0.21 -20.12
CA PHE A 19 -16.51 -0.22 -21.26
C PHE A 19 -15.93 0.55 -22.46
N LEU A 20 -15.35 1.74 -22.24
CA LEU A 20 -14.66 2.50 -23.29
C LEU A 20 -13.54 1.67 -23.92
N PHE A 21 -12.79 0.93 -23.11
CA PHE A 21 -11.76 0.01 -23.56
C PHE A 21 -12.34 -1.10 -24.46
N LEU A 22 -13.43 -1.76 -24.05
CA LEU A 22 -14.05 -2.81 -24.87
C LEU A 22 -14.54 -2.27 -26.22
N VAL A 23 -15.18 -1.10 -26.23
CA VAL A 23 -15.62 -0.44 -27.46
C VAL A 23 -14.42 -0.08 -28.35
N ALA A 24 -13.36 0.50 -27.77
CA ALA A 24 -12.12 0.83 -28.48
C ALA A 24 -11.44 -0.43 -29.06
N LEU A 25 -11.39 -1.52 -28.28
CA LEU A 25 -10.80 -2.80 -28.68
C LEU A 25 -11.55 -3.40 -29.87
N ILE A 26 -12.90 -3.44 -29.83
CA ILE A 26 -13.72 -3.95 -30.93
C ILE A 26 -13.51 -3.10 -32.20
N TYR A 27 -13.54 -1.77 -32.06
CA TYR A 27 -13.30 -0.85 -33.17
C TYR A 27 -11.91 -1.07 -33.81
N LEU A 28 -10.87 -1.19 -32.99
CA LEU A 28 -9.51 -1.40 -33.47
C LEU A 28 -9.31 -2.81 -34.07
N LEU A 29 -9.94 -3.85 -33.54
CA LEU A 29 -9.88 -5.19 -34.13
C LEU A 29 -10.49 -5.22 -35.54
N ALA A 30 -11.51 -4.40 -35.80
CA ALA A 30 -12.13 -4.28 -37.12
C ALA A 30 -11.34 -3.38 -38.08
N THR A 31 -10.69 -2.32 -37.57
CA THR A 31 -10.07 -1.28 -38.42
C THR A 31 -8.55 -1.37 -38.52
N GLU A 32 -7.86 -2.03 -37.58
CA GLU A 32 -6.39 -2.09 -37.54
C GLU A 32 -5.83 -3.16 -38.48
N LYS A 33 -4.98 -2.69 -39.39
CA LYS A 33 -4.36 -3.49 -40.46
C LYS A 33 -2.88 -3.71 -40.20
N ASP A 34 -2.22 -2.88 -39.39
CA ASP A 34 -0.85 -3.13 -38.99
C ASP A 34 -0.79 -4.37 -38.09
N LYS A 35 -0.19 -5.44 -38.62
CA LYS A 35 -0.09 -6.73 -37.93
C LYS A 35 0.69 -6.64 -36.62
N LYS A 36 1.67 -5.73 -36.50
CA LYS A 36 2.46 -5.57 -35.28
C LYS A 36 1.61 -4.96 -34.17
N ILE A 37 0.95 -3.83 -34.47
CA ILE A 37 0.07 -3.14 -33.51
C ILE A 37 -1.08 -4.06 -33.11
N ARG A 38 -1.72 -4.69 -34.10
CA ARG A 38 -2.83 -5.62 -33.89
C ARG A 38 -2.45 -6.76 -32.96
N ARG A 39 -1.30 -7.40 -33.17
CA ARG A 39 -0.84 -8.52 -32.34
C ARG A 39 -0.48 -8.08 -30.91
N VAL A 40 0.29 -6.99 -30.80
CA VAL A 40 0.84 -6.55 -29.51
C VAL A 40 -0.19 -5.88 -28.60
N LEU A 41 -1.12 -5.10 -29.16
CA LEU A 41 -2.11 -4.38 -28.35
C LEU A 41 -3.48 -5.05 -28.33
N LEU A 42 -3.97 -5.57 -29.46
CA LEU A 42 -5.37 -5.98 -29.58
C LEU A 42 -5.56 -7.47 -29.32
N GLU A 43 -4.81 -8.32 -30.03
CA GLU A 43 -4.89 -9.77 -29.87
C GLU A 43 -4.42 -10.20 -28.48
N SER A 44 -3.34 -9.60 -27.97
CA SER A 44 -2.87 -9.81 -26.58
C SER A 44 -3.95 -9.44 -25.56
N SER A 45 -4.57 -8.27 -25.70
CA SER A 45 -5.65 -7.79 -24.83
C SER A 45 -6.86 -8.72 -24.86
N LEU A 46 -7.22 -9.21 -26.04
CA LEU A 46 -8.30 -10.18 -26.21
C LEU A 46 -7.96 -11.50 -25.51
N VAL A 47 -6.74 -12.01 -25.69
CA VAL A 47 -6.26 -13.24 -25.04
C VAL A 47 -6.27 -13.08 -23.52
N ILE A 48 -5.74 -11.99 -22.98
CA ILE A 48 -5.73 -11.70 -21.54
C ILE A 48 -7.17 -11.65 -20.99
N THR A 49 -8.08 -10.96 -21.71
CA THR A 49 -9.49 -10.87 -21.32
C THR A 49 -10.15 -12.25 -21.30
N VAL A 50 -9.92 -13.07 -22.33
CA VAL A 50 -10.45 -14.44 -22.41
C VAL A 50 -9.90 -15.32 -21.29
N LEU A 51 -8.58 -15.27 -21.05
CA LEU A 51 -7.93 -16.02 -19.97
C LEU A 51 -8.49 -15.61 -18.60
N PHE A 52 -8.67 -14.31 -18.36
CA PHE A 52 -9.24 -13.81 -17.11
C PHE A 52 -10.67 -14.34 -16.85
N PHE A 53 -11.51 -14.45 -17.88
CA PHE A 53 -12.84 -15.03 -17.73
C PHE A 53 -12.87 -16.57 -17.77
N PHE A 54 -11.71 -17.22 -18.00
CA PHE A 54 -11.61 -18.67 -18.11
C PHE A 54 -11.42 -19.33 -16.72
N PRO A 55 -12.39 -20.13 -16.23
CA PRO A 55 -12.35 -20.65 -14.85
C PRO A 55 -11.14 -21.53 -14.53
N LEU A 56 -10.65 -22.31 -15.50
CA LEU A 56 -9.47 -23.16 -15.29
C LEU A 56 -8.20 -22.33 -15.13
N PHE A 57 -8.12 -21.18 -15.80
CA PHE A 57 -6.99 -20.27 -15.65
C PHE A 57 -6.97 -19.68 -14.25
N LYS A 58 -8.11 -19.24 -13.71
CA LYS A 58 -8.21 -18.82 -12.30
C LYS A 58 -7.73 -19.92 -11.34
N LEU A 59 -8.20 -21.15 -11.51
CA LEU A 59 -7.82 -22.27 -10.63
C LEU A 59 -6.31 -22.51 -10.60
N VAL A 60 -5.64 -22.37 -11.75
CA VAL A 60 -4.18 -22.49 -11.84
C VAL A 60 -3.51 -21.30 -11.14
N MET A 61 -3.97 -20.08 -11.40
CA MET A 61 -3.38 -18.87 -10.81
C MET A 61 -3.54 -18.84 -9.28
N ASP A 62 -4.69 -19.26 -8.74
CA ASP A 62 -4.92 -19.36 -7.29
C ASP A 62 -3.96 -20.36 -6.59
N LYS A 63 -3.36 -21.30 -7.33
CA LYS A 63 -2.36 -22.23 -6.78
C LYS A 63 -0.93 -21.72 -6.88
N VAL A 64 -0.68 -20.78 -7.78
CA VAL A 64 0.67 -20.27 -8.10
C VAL A 64 0.91 -18.93 -7.39
N GLU A 65 -0.11 -18.10 -7.30
CA GLU A 65 -0.05 -16.77 -6.69
C GLU A 65 -0.59 -16.76 -5.26
N GLU A 66 -0.24 -15.72 -4.51
CA GLU A 66 -0.82 -15.44 -3.21
C GLU A 66 -2.33 -15.21 -3.33
N ALA A 67 -3.07 -15.73 -2.34
CA ALA A 67 -4.51 -15.62 -2.29
C ALA A 67 -4.98 -14.16 -2.45
N GLY A 68 -5.97 -13.96 -3.34
CA GLY A 68 -6.58 -12.65 -3.55
C GLY A 68 -5.86 -11.73 -4.55
N THR A 69 -4.86 -12.21 -5.28
CA THR A 69 -4.09 -11.37 -6.23
C THR A 69 -4.44 -11.57 -7.71
N TYR A 70 -5.38 -12.47 -8.02
CA TYR A 70 -5.83 -12.82 -9.38
C TYR A 70 -6.21 -11.62 -10.27
N TYR A 71 -6.77 -10.56 -9.68
CA TYR A 71 -7.17 -9.35 -10.41
C TYR A 71 -6.00 -8.64 -11.10
N ARG A 72 -4.75 -8.87 -10.65
CA ARG A 72 -3.54 -8.25 -11.22
C ARG A 72 -3.32 -8.61 -12.69
N ILE A 73 -3.90 -9.69 -13.17
CA ILE A 73 -3.88 -10.06 -14.60
C ILE A 73 -4.52 -8.96 -15.46
N LEU A 74 -5.50 -8.24 -14.92
CA LEU A 74 -6.13 -7.12 -15.61
C LEU A 74 -5.19 -5.91 -15.77
N TRP A 75 -4.12 -5.81 -14.97
CA TRP A 75 -3.09 -4.77 -15.12
C TRP A 75 -2.26 -4.94 -16.40
N LEU A 76 -2.24 -6.15 -16.97
CA LEU A 76 -1.61 -6.40 -18.26
C LEU A 76 -2.41 -5.82 -19.43
N LEU A 77 -3.68 -5.42 -19.22
CA LEU A 77 -4.49 -4.80 -20.25
C LEU A 77 -4.06 -3.33 -20.45
N PRO A 78 -3.55 -2.95 -21.64
CA PRO A 78 -3.16 -1.58 -21.97
C PRO A 78 -4.40 -0.69 -22.24
N MET A 79 -5.33 -0.61 -21.28
CA MET A 79 -6.64 0.01 -21.48
C MET A 79 -6.53 1.47 -21.95
N THR A 80 -5.70 2.26 -21.26
CA THR A 80 -5.47 3.67 -21.57
C THR A 80 -4.89 3.87 -22.97
N ILE A 81 -3.92 3.05 -23.36
CA ILE A 81 -3.25 3.11 -24.67
C ILE A 81 -4.24 2.74 -25.79
N VAL A 82 -5.03 1.69 -25.60
CA VAL A 82 -6.02 1.23 -26.59
C VAL A 82 -7.12 2.29 -26.79
N ILE A 83 -7.63 2.90 -25.70
CA ILE A 83 -8.60 4.00 -25.78
C ILE A 83 -7.99 5.20 -26.51
N ALA A 84 -6.78 5.62 -26.14
CA ALA A 84 -6.11 6.75 -26.77
C ALA A 84 -5.86 6.51 -28.27
N TYR A 85 -5.39 5.32 -28.63
CA TYR A 85 -5.12 4.95 -30.02
C TYR A 85 -6.41 4.89 -30.86
N ALA A 86 -7.48 4.31 -30.31
CA ALA A 86 -8.79 4.33 -30.95
C ALA A 86 -9.28 5.76 -31.17
N GLY A 87 -9.15 6.62 -30.16
CA GLY A 87 -9.47 8.05 -30.25
C GLY A 87 -8.71 8.73 -31.39
N VAL A 88 -7.38 8.69 -31.38
CA VAL A 88 -6.55 9.31 -32.43
C VAL A 88 -6.93 8.81 -33.83
N LYS A 89 -7.16 7.51 -33.98
CA LYS A 89 -7.53 6.91 -35.26
C LYS A 89 -8.93 7.34 -35.73
N LEU A 90 -9.89 7.45 -34.81
CA LEU A 90 -11.26 7.87 -35.10
C LEU A 90 -11.34 9.36 -35.48
N ILE A 91 -10.52 10.19 -34.84
CA ILE A 91 -10.41 11.62 -35.11
C ILE A 91 -9.90 11.88 -36.54
N GLY A 92 -9.00 11.04 -37.03
CA GLY A 92 -8.47 11.10 -38.39
C GLY A 92 -7.95 12.49 -38.74
N ARG A 93 -8.56 13.15 -39.75
CA ARG A 93 -8.16 14.48 -40.23
C ARG A 93 -8.77 15.65 -39.44
N HIS A 94 -9.79 15.43 -38.60
CA HIS A 94 -10.48 16.49 -37.85
C HIS A 94 -9.89 16.68 -36.44
N THR A 95 -8.56 16.83 -36.38
CA THR A 95 -7.77 16.77 -35.14
C THR A 95 -8.23 17.70 -34.04
N ARG A 96 -8.62 18.93 -34.34
CA ARG A 96 -9.02 19.93 -33.33
C ARG A 96 -10.35 19.58 -32.65
N ILE A 97 -11.38 19.27 -33.43
CA ILE A 97 -12.72 18.97 -32.91
C ILE A 97 -12.72 17.60 -32.21
N GLY A 98 -12.05 16.64 -32.82
CA GLY A 98 -11.93 15.30 -32.28
C GLY A 98 -11.15 15.23 -30.97
N LEU A 99 -10.07 16.02 -30.83
CA LEU A 99 -9.33 16.10 -29.57
C LEU A 99 -10.20 16.65 -28.43
N VAL A 100 -10.95 17.74 -28.70
CA VAL A 100 -11.87 18.31 -27.71
C VAL A 100 -12.95 17.30 -27.32
N ALA A 101 -13.51 16.58 -28.28
CA ALA A 101 -14.51 15.55 -28.00
C ALA A 101 -13.96 14.41 -27.13
N VAL A 102 -12.73 13.94 -27.40
CA VAL A 102 -12.09 12.90 -26.58
C VAL A 102 -11.77 13.42 -25.18
N ILE A 103 -11.25 14.65 -25.03
CA ILE A 103 -11.00 15.24 -23.72
C ILE A 103 -12.29 15.35 -22.91
N LEU A 104 -13.38 15.82 -23.53
CA LEU A 104 -14.68 15.92 -22.87
C LEU A 104 -15.23 14.55 -22.49
N LEU A 105 -15.12 13.55 -23.37
CA LEU A 105 -15.51 12.17 -23.07
C LEU A 105 -14.76 11.65 -21.84
N LEU A 106 -13.43 11.81 -21.81
CA LEU A 106 -12.59 11.34 -20.70
C LEU A 106 -12.91 12.10 -19.39
N ALA A 107 -13.05 13.42 -19.45
CA ALA A 107 -13.36 14.25 -18.29
C ALA A 107 -14.75 13.96 -17.70
N LEU A 108 -15.76 13.67 -18.55
CA LEU A 108 -17.11 13.31 -18.11
C LEU A 108 -17.22 11.84 -17.68
N SER A 109 -16.28 10.98 -18.11
CA SER A 109 -16.27 9.55 -17.83
C SER A 109 -15.61 9.17 -16.50
N GLY A 110 -14.84 10.08 -15.91
CA GLY A 110 -14.07 9.85 -14.69
C GLY A 110 -14.63 10.57 -13.47
N GLU A 111 -14.10 10.21 -12.31
CA GLU A 111 -14.34 10.94 -11.07
C GLU A 111 -13.20 11.89 -10.73
N TYR A 112 -13.54 12.95 -9.99
CA TYR A 112 -12.55 13.90 -9.50
C TYR A 112 -11.73 13.28 -8.35
N LEU A 113 -10.47 12.95 -8.66
CA LEU A 113 -9.54 12.25 -7.76
C LEU A 113 -9.47 12.89 -6.36
N TYR A 114 -9.36 14.22 -6.27
CA TYR A 114 -9.20 14.93 -4.99
C TYR A 114 -10.48 15.01 -4.14
N LYS A 115 -11.59 14.41 -4.57
CA LYS A 115 -12.77 14.19 -3.70
C LYS A 115 -12.52 13.04 -2.71
N ASN A 116 -11.56 12.17 -3.00
CA ASN A 116 -11.27 11.00 -2.19
C ASN A 116 -10.69 11.41 -0.82
N VAL A 117 -11.32 10.95 0.27
CA VAL A 117 -10.90 11.21 1.65
C VAL A 117 -9.49 10.69 1.95
N PHE A 118 -9.03 9.67 1.23
CA PHE A 118 -7.70 9.11 1.35
C PHE A 118 -6.62 9.93 0.63
N ILE A 119 -7.01 10.97 -0.11
CA ILE A 119 -6.08 11.88 -0.79
C ILE A 119 -6.04 13.19 -0.03
N SER A 120 -4.99 13.35 0.77
CA SER A 120 -4.71 14.56 1.53
C SER A 120 -3.57 15.35 0.90
N GLN A 121 -3.50 16.64 1.23
CA GLN A 121 -2.36 17.45 0.85
C GLN A 121 -1.10 16.95 1.55
N ALA A 122 -0.01 16.79 0.80
CA ALA A 122 1.27 16.39 1.35
C ALA A 122 1.77 17.41 2.39
N GLN A 123 2.12 16.91 3.58
CA GLN A 123 2.68 17.73 4.67
C GLN A 123 4.18 17.96 4.53
N ASN A 124 4.88 17.03 3.88
CA ASN A 124 6.33 17.05 3.66
C ASN A 124 6.70 16.36 2.34
N ARG A 125 7.99 16.39 1.98
CA ARG A 125 8.50 15.84 0.72
C ARG A 125 8.36 14.31 0.60
N TYR A 126 8.22 13.61 1.72
CA TYR A 126 8.05 12.16 1.76
C TYR A 126 6.60 11.73 1.53
N HIS A 127 5.65 12.67 1.55
CA HIS A 127 4.21 12.39 1.44
C HIS A 127 3.69 11.42 2.53
N ILE A 128 4.30 11.44 3.71
CA ILE A 128 3.87 10.69 4.90
C ILE A 128 3.52 11.66 6.04
N PRO A 129 2.80 11.23 7.10
CA PRO A 129 2.49 12.10 8.23
C PRO A 129 3.76 12.71 8.86
N GLN A 130 3.73 14.00 9.18
CA GLN A 130 4.89 14.70 9.75
C GLN A 130 5.27 14.17 11.15
N SER A 131 4.30 13.67 11.91
CA SER A 131 4.54 12.99 13.19
C SER A 131 5.46 11.78 13.03
N VAL A 132 5.28 10.97 11.98
CA VAL A 132 6.14 9.80 11.72
C VAL A 132 7.58 10.22 11.47
N VAL A 133 7.80 11.23 10.62
CA VAL A 133 9.15 11.77 10.33
C VAL A 133 9.82 12.23 11.62
N THR A 134 9.10 13.03 12.41
CA THR A 134 9.62 13.63 13.64
C THR A 134 9.96 12.58 14.70
N ILE A 135 9.11 11.55 14.86
CA ILE A 135 9.38 10.44 15.78
C ILE A 135 10.57 9.61 15.29
N CYS A 136 10.62 9.28 13.99
CA CYS A 136 11.72 8.49 13.44
C CYS A 136 13.07 9.21 13.57
N ASP A 137 13.10 10.51 13.32
CA ASP A 137 14.31 11.32 13.51
C ASP A 137 14.73 11.39 14.99
N MET A 138 13.77 11.40 15.91
CA MET A 138 14.03 11.41 17.36
C MET A 138 14.70 10.11 17.84
N ILE A 139 14.33 8.96 17.26
CA ILE A 139 14.82 7.64 17.68
C ILE A 139 15.89 7.07 16.74
N MET A 140 16.33 7.84 15.74
CA MET A 140 17.29 7.39 14.75
C MET A 140 18.60 7.00 15.44
N PRO A 141 19.17 5.81 15.16
CA PRO A 141 20.47 5.45 15.70
C PRO A 141 21.55 6.42 15.21
N ALA A 142 22.55 6.65 16.05
CA ALA A 142 23.76 7.34 15.65
C ALA A 142 24.54 6.56 14.58
N GLU A 143 25.51 7.21 13.92
CA GLU A 143 26.28 6.56 12.85
C GLU A 143 27.02 5.30 13.32
N ASP A 144 27.50 5.27 14.57
CA ASP A 144 28.20 4.14 15.18
C ASP A 144 27.27 3.12 15.88
N GLU A 145 25.95 3.34 15.84
CA GLU A 145 24.94 2.47 16.44
C GLU A 145 24.30 1.54 15.42
N GLU A 146 23.93 0.33 15.86
CA GLU A 146 23.14 -0.61 15.07
C GLU A 146 21.70 -0.12 14.91
N ARG A 147 20.95 -0.82 14.05
CA ARG A 147 19.53 -0.59 13.87
C ARG A 147 18.79 -0.76 15.19
N VAL A 148 17.83 0.12 15.41
CA VAL A 148 16.98 0.10 16.61
C VAL A 148 15.69 -0.64 16.32
N TRP A 149 15.11 -1.24 17.34
CA TRP A 149 13.79 -1.84 17.32
C TRP A 149 12.82 -0.95 18.08
N ALA A 150 11.69 -0.65 17.44
CA ALA A 150 10.69 0.25 17.97
C ALA A 150 9.28 -0.32 17.78
N ILE A 151 8.46 -0.24 18.84
CA ILE A 151 7.06 -0.62 18.81
C ILE A 151 6.25 0.61 18.37
N PHE A 152 5.64 0.55 17.19
CA PHE A 152 4.79 1.61 16.65
C PHE A 152 3.32 1.20 16.62
N PRO A 153 2.37 2.13 16.86
CA PRO A 153 0.96 1.89 16.60
C PRO A 153 0.73 1.40 15.16
N SER A 154 -0.23 0.50 14.98
CA SER A 154 -0.49 -0.19 13.70
C SER A 154 -0.71 0.79 12.54
N GLU A 155 -1.33 1.94 12.81
CA GLU A 155 -1.59 2.99 11.82
C GLU A 155 -0.32 3.67 11.27
N LEU A 156 0.81 3.57 11.98
CA LEU A 156 2.08 4.21 11.59
C LEU A 156 3.07 3.28 10.90
N VAL A 157 2.93 1.96 11.07
CA VAL A 157 3.91 0.94 10.63
C VAL A 157 4.30 1.08 9.16
N GLN A 158 3.33 1.29 8.26
CA GLN A 158 3.61 1.42 6.83
C GLN A 158 4.44 2.67 6.50
N PHE A 159 4.27 3.76 7.24
CA PHE A 159 4.98 5.02 7.01
C PHE A 159 6.41 4.96 7.55
N VAL A 160 6.63 4.28 8.68
CA VAL A 160 7.98 4.07 9.25
C VAL A 160 8.88 3.34 8.25
N ARG A 161 8.36 2.24 7.64
CA ARG A 161 9.12 1.50 6.60
C ARG A 161 9.39 2.32 5.34
N GLN A 162 8.52 3.27 5.00
CA GLN A 162 8.76 4.18 3.87
C GLN A 162 9.84 5.22 4.19
N TYR A 163 9.98 5.58 5.47
CA TYR A 163 10.90 6.64 5.90
C TYR A 163 12.33 6.15 6.13
N SER A 164 12.52 5.07 6.90
CA SER A 164 13.86 4.58 7.26
C SER A 164 13.92 3.06 7.39
N SER A 165 15.04 2.49 6.91
CA SER A 165 15.40 1.08 7.13
C SER A 165 16.15 0.83 8.44
N GLU A 166 16.60 1.89 9.11
CA GLU A 166 17.41 1.79 10.33
C GLU A 166 16.57 1.58 11.59
N ILE A 167 15.24 1.71 11.46
CA ILE A 167 14.26 1.45 12.50
C ILE A 167 13.49 0.17 12.13
N GLN A 168 13.71 -0.88 12.90
CA GLN A 168 13.03 -2.17 12.80
C GLN A 168 11.79 -2.19 13.70
N MET A 169 10.80 -3.02 13.35
CA MET A 169 9.56 -3.16 14.10
C MET A 169 9.23 -4.64 14.30
N PRO A 170 8.66 -5.03 15.46
CA PRO A 170 8.36 -6.43 15.77
C PRO A 170 7.26 -7.03 14.89
N TYR A 171 6.42 -6.19 14.29
CA TYR A 171 5.41 -6.59 13.32
C TYR A 171 5.36 -5.63 12.13
N GLY A 172 4.79 -6.09 11.03
CA GLY A 172 4.65 -5.34 9.80
C GLY A 172 3.22 -5.28 9.29
N ARG A 173 3.12 -4.99 7.99
CA ARG A 173 1.84 -4.96 7.26
C ARG A 173 1.13 -6.31 7.26
N ASP A 174 1.86 -7.39 7.46
CA ASP A 174 1.34 -8.75 7.58
C ASP A 174 0.27 -8.89 8.66
N MET A 175 0.42 -8.20 9.80
CA MET A 175 -0.60 -8.17 10.86
C MET A 175 -1.84 -7.33 10.50
N LEU A 176 -1.73 -6.42 9.53
CA LEU A 176 -2.81 -5.50 9.14
C LEU A 176 -3.72 -6.07 8.05
N VAL A 177 -3.32 -7.20 7.44
CA VAL A 177 -4.01 -7.79 6.30
C VAL A 177 -4.69 -9.08 6.75
N ALA A 178 -5.98 -8.98 7.08
CA ALA A 178 -6.78 -10.10 7.57
C ALA A 178 -6.83 -11.31 6.61
N SER A 179 -6.57 -11.11 5.31
CA SER A 179 -6.58 -12.17 4.31
C SER A 179 -5.26 -12.97 4.22
N TRP A 180 -4.22 -12.56 4.93
CA TRP A 180 -2.95 -13.30 4.97
C TRP A 180 -3.00 -14.33 6.10
N ASP A 181 -2.53 -15.54 5.86
CA ASP A 181 -2.41 -16.55 6.92
C ASP A 181 -1.22 -16.18 7.81
N HIS A 182 -1.50 -15.74 9.04
CA HIS A 182 -0.47 -15.31 9.97
C HIS A 182 -0.82 -15.69 11.41
N VAL A 183 0.22 -15.99 12.18
CA VAL A 183 0.11 -16.10 13.63
C VAL A 183 0.17 -14.69 14.20
N GLU A 184 -0.85 -14.31 14.96
CA GLU A 184 -0.93 -12.99 15.57
C GLU A 184 0.27 -12.72 16.49
N HIS A 185 0.95 -11.60 16.27
CA HIS A 185 2.10 -11.21 17.07
C HIS A 185 1.63 -10.70 18.45
N PRO A 186 2.20 -11.16 19.59
CA PRO A 186 1.71 -10.78 20.91
C PRO A 186 1.76 -9.27 21.18
N ILE A 187 2.83 -8.59 20.74
CA ILE A 187 2.92 -7.12 20.82
C ILE A 187 1.81 -6.45 20.00
N TYR A 188 1.47 -6.97 18.82
CA TYR A 188 0.39 -6.40 17.99
C TYR A 188 -0.97 -6.55 18.69
N ALA A 189 -1.30 -7.75 19.17
CA ALA A 189 -2.54 -8.01 19.90
C ALA A 189 -2.69 -7.07 21.12
N LEU A 190 -1.60 -6.88 21.86
CA LEU A 190 -1.57 -5.99 23.01
C LEU A 190 -1.72 -4.51 22.62
N MET A 191 -1.05 -4.09 21.55
CA MET A 191 -1.15 -2.73 21.03
C MET A 191 -2.52 -2.43 20.42
N GLU A 192 -3.27 -3.44 19.96
CA GLU A 192 -4.63 -3.30 19.43
C GLU A 192 -5.73 -3.35 20.50
N ALA A 193 -5.48 -3.96 21.66
CA ALA A 193 -6.44 -4.05 22.77
C ALA A 193 -7.02 -2.69 23.21
N ASP A 194 -8.28 -2.66 23.67
CA ASP A 194 -8.96 -1.43 24.12
C ASP A 194 -8.20 -0.67 25.22
N THR A 195 -7.46 -1.41 26.05
CA THR A 195 -6.57 -0.86 27.08
C THR A 195 -5.22 -1.57 26.98
N VAL A 196 -4.17 -0.79 26.74
CA VAL A 196 -2.80 -1.29 26.61
C VAL A 196 -2.21 -1.46 28.01
N ARG A 197 -1.89 -2.70 28.35
CA ARG A 197 -1.23 -3.08 29.61
C ARG A 197 0.26 -2.78 29.51
N ILE A 198 0.71 -1.75 30.25
CA ILE A 198 2.09 -1.25 30.15
C ILE A 198 3.09 -2.26 30.74
N ASP A 199 2.71 -2.97 31.79
CA ASP A 199 3.50 -4.04 32.39
C ASP A 199 3.83 -5.14 31.39
N LEU A 200 2.81 -5.67 30.69
CA LEU A 200 2.98 -6.70 29.67
C LEU A 200 3.72 -6.17 28.44
N LEU A 201 3.51 -4.90 28.08
CA LEU A 201 4.16 -4.31 26.92
C LEU A 201 5.66 -4.13 27.18
N ALA A 202 6.04 -3.71 28.38
CA ALA A 202 7.44 -3.59 28.78
C ALA A 202 8.14 -4.96 28.81
N GLU A 203 7.49 -5.99 29.37
CA GLU A 203 8.02 -7.37 29.37
C GLU A 203 8.27 -7.86 27.94
N LEU A 204 7.29 -7.69 27.04
CA LEU A 204 7.47 -8.07 25.64
C LEU A 204 8.53 -7.21 24.94
N ALA A 205 8.63 -5.91 25.25
CA ALA A 205 9.68 -5.07 24.69
C ALA A 205 11.08 -5.55 25.11
N ASP A 206 11.24 -6.02 26.34
CA ASP A 206 12.49 -6.59 26.84
C ASP A 206 12.84 -7.92 26.14
N ASP A 207 11.85 -8.80 25.95
CA ASP A 207 12.01 -10.09 25.28
C ASP A 207 12.40 -9.92 23.81
N TYR A 208 11.69 -9.04 23.10
CA TYR A 208 11.93 -8.75 21.68
C TYR A 208 13.06 -7.72 21.45
N LYS A 209 13.75 -7.29 22.52
CA LYS A 209 14.85 -6.31 22.46
C LYS A 209 14.47 -5.01 21.74
N CYS A 210 13.25 -4.52 21.99
CA CYS A 210 12.75 -3.24 21.51
C CYS A 210 13.25 -2.09 22.40
N GLN A 211 14.01 -1.18 21.80
CA GLN A 211 14.57 -0.01 22.48
C GLN A 211 13.56 1.13 22.67
N TYR A 212 12.56 1.23 21.80
CA TYR A 212 11.60 2.34 21.81
C TYR A 212 10.16 1.86 21.74
N ILE A 213 9.26 2.60 22.38
CA ILE A 213 7.82 2.35 22.37
C ILE A 213 7.11 3.66 22.08
N ILE A 214 6.23 3.64 21.08
CA ILE A 214 5.41 4.77 20.67
C ILE A 214 3.96 4.44 21.03
N LEU A 215 3.33 5.28 21.85
CA LEU A 215 1.95 5.09 22.29
C LEU A 215 1.06 6.21 21.78
N ASN A 216 -0.08 5.85 21.23
CA ASN A 216 -1.11 6.82 20.87
C ASN A 216 -1.81 7.34 22.14
N LYS A 217 -1.74 8.65 22.38
CA LYS A 217 -2.32 9.31 23.58
C LYS A 217 -3.84 9.15 23.69
N ALA A 218 -4.52 8.88 22.57
CA ALA A 218 -5.96 8.63 22.59
C ALA A 218 -6.31 7.23 23.13
N LYS A 219 -5.34 6.30 23.18
CA LYS A 219 -5.54 4.94 23.63
C LYS A 219 -5.41 4.85 25.15
N LYS A 220 -6.30 4.08 25.78
CA LYS A 220 -6.24 3.89 27.24
C LYS A 220 -5.04 3.00 27.58
N THR A 221 -4.32 3.36 28.62
CA THR A 221 -3.21 2.59 29.16
C THR A 221 -3.48 2.26 30.63
N GLU A 222 -3.03 1.08 31.08
CA GLU A 222 -3.06 0.66 32.48
C GLU A 222 -1.63 0.40 32.95
N GLY A 223 -1.26 1.02 34.08
CA GLY A 223 0.12 1.05 34.60
C GLY A 223 0.86 2.35 34.25
N ASP A 224 1.84 2.72 35.08
CA ASP A 224 2.72 3.86 34.81
C ASP A 224 3.98 3.37 34.05
N PRO A 225 4.24 3.85 32.82
CA PRO A 225 5.46 3.52 32.07
C PRO A 225 6.76 3.67 32.88
N ALA A 226 6.84 4.67 33.76
CA ALA A 226 8.04 4.91 34.55
C ALA A 226 8.35 3.76 35.54
N GLU A 227 7.33 3.05 36.05
CA GLU A 227 7.49 1.92 36.96
C GLU A 227 8.10 0.68 36.26
N TYR A 228 8.01 0.62 34.93
CA TYR A 228 8.45 -0.53 34.12
C TYR A 228 9.66 -0.21 33.24
N GLY A 229 10.46 0.81 33.59
CA GLY A 229 11.69 1.14 32.87
C GLY A 229 11.47 1.83 31.52
N LEU A 230 10.29 2.43 31.31
CA LEU A 230 9.99 3.20 30.11
C LEU A 230 10.09 4.70 30.41
N GLU A 231 11.17 5.32 29.96
CA GLU A 231 11.41 6.75 30.13
C GLU A 231 10.80 7.54 28.97
N LYS A 232 9.91 8.51 29.26
CA LYS A 232 9.35 9.39 28.22
C LYS A 232 10.43 10.35 27.72
N ILE A 233 10.84 10.20 26.47
CA ILE A 233 11.87 11.03 25.83
C ILE A 233 11.28 12.16 24.97
N GLY A 234 9.99 12.07 24.63
CA GLY A 234 9.34 13.08 23.82
C GLY A 234 7.85 12.89 23.67
N GLU A 235 7.23 13.92 23.12
CA GLU A 235 5.84 13.93 22.70
C GLU A 235 5.78 14.56 21.31
N VAL A 236 5.11 13.88 20.37
CA VAL A 236 4.95 14.33 18.99
C VAL A 236 3.48 14.23 18.63
N GLU A 237 2.81 15.38 18.58
CA GLU A 237 1.37 15.50 18.30
C GLU A 237 0.52 14.61 19.23
N GLY A 238 -0.08 13.55 18.69
CA GLY A 238 -0.91 12.60 19.41
C GLY A 238 -0.16 11.39 19.98
N TYR A 239 1.17 11.39 19.95
CA TYR A 239 1.99 10.22 20.32
C TYR A 239 3.02 10.54 21.40
N ASP A 240 3.11 9.66 22.39
CA ASP A 240 4.17 9.67 23.40
C ASP A 240 5.27 8.70 22.98
N VAL A 241 6.53 9.15 23.09
CA VAL A 241 7.71 8.37 22.72
C VAL A 241 8.49 8.01 23.97
N PHE A 242 8.68 6.71 24.19
CA PHE A 242 9.37 6.15 25.34
C PHE A 242 10.64 5.42 24.93
N ARG A 243 11.69 5.58 25.72
CA ARG A 243 12.92 4.78 25.69
C ARG A 243 12.83 3.68 26.74
N ASN A 244 13.02 2.44 26.32
CA ASN A 244 13.15 1.31 27.23
C ASN A 244 14.58 1.23 27.79
N VAL A 245 14.78 1.65 29.05
CA VAL A 245 16.12 1.71 29.65
C VAL A 245 16.74 0.33 29.90
N ASN A 246 15.92 -0.73 29.92
CA ASN A 246 16.39 -2.11 30.14
C ASN A 246 17.08 -2.70 28.90
N VAL A 247 16.81 -2.14 27.71
CA VAL A 247 17.35 -2.62 26.44
C VAL A 247 18.35 -1.60 25.89
N PRO A 248 19.65 -1.92 25.81
CA PRO A 248 20.64 -0.99 25.26
C PRO A 248 20.50 -0.85 23.73
N VAL A 249 20.93 0.30 23.21
CA VAL A 249 21.22 0.46 21.77
C VAL A 249 22.61 -0.13 21.54
N LEU A 250 22.73 -1.04 20.58
CA LEU A 250 23.99 -1.72 20.27
C LEU A 250 24.87 -0.84 19.38
N LYS A 251 26.19 -0.97 19.51
CA LYS A 251 27.14 -0.34 18.59
C LYS A 251 27.41 -1.27 17.41
N LYS A 252 27.58 -0.71 16.21
CA LYS A 252 28.04 -1.48 15.06
C LYS A 252 29.38 -2.13 15.40
N GLU A 253 29.50 -3.42 15.17
CA GLU A 253 30.81 -4.07 15.21
C GLU A 253 31.74 -3.35 14.23
N GLN A 254 32.87 -2.83 14.72
CA GLN A 254 33.91 -2.27 13.87
C GLN A 254 34.37 -3.40 12.95
N THR A 255 33.97 -3.35 11.68
CA THR A 255 34.63 -4.14 10.65
C THR A 255 36.04 -3.60 10.56
N LEU A 256 36.97 -4.30 11.23
CA LEU A 256 38.41 -4.10 11.03
C LEU A 256 38.68 -4.22 9.52
N PRO A 257 39.51 -3.32 8.96
CA PRO A 257 39.81 -3.30 7.53
C PRO A 257 40.47 -4.59 7.03
#